data_AF-A0A3R7MH04-F1
#
_entry.id   AF-A0A3R7MH04-F1
#
_cell.length_a   1.000
_cell.length_b   1.000
_cell.length_c   1.000
_cell.angle_alpha   90.00
_cell.angle_beta   90.00
_cell.angle_gamma   90.00
#
_symmetry.space_group_name_H-M   'P 1'
#
loop_
_entity.id
_entity.type
_entity.pdbx_description
1 polymer ?
#
loop_
_entity_poly.entity_id
_entity_poly.type
_entity_poly.pdbx_seq_one_letter_code
_entity_poly.pdbx_strand_id
1 'polypeptide(L)'
;MKEVHSLARKIREKIVINRINHTVDKPRKGNAVVPRASRPRERSVTRLKATFTDLGVDMTETEGCNFTRTSSLSRPAPKRFRSASATPRPRSLSTPRDEMGVKTPQEADKIKKRIRKAVHRSKNSVRGESDRHIFDLKPKHLLAGKGSLGSSNKR
;
A
#
# COMPACT_ATOMS: atom_id res chain seq x y z
N MET A 1 37.61 16.80 45.11
CA MET A 1 36.81 15.55 45.08
C MET A 1 35.35 15.74 44.67
N LYS A 2 34.58 16.67 45.29
CA LYS A 2 33.15 16.86 44.96
C LYS A 2 32.86 17.18 43.48
N GLU A 3 33.71 17.97 42.84
CA GLU A 3 33.60 18.31 41.40
C GLU A 3 33.89 17.13 40.49
N VAL A 4 34.87 16.29 40.83
CA VAL A 4 35.18 15.06 40.09
C VAL A 4 34.00 14.09 40.15
N HIS A 5 33.36 13.96 41.32
CA HIS A 5 32.15 13.14 41.48
C HIS A 5 30.94 13.71 40.73
N SER A 6 30.74 15.02 40.73
CA SER A 6 29.62 15.64 39.99
C SER A 6 29.80 15.52 38.47
N LEU A 7 31.04 15.68 37.97
CA LEU A 7 31.39 15.45 36.58
C LEU A 7 31.22 13.98 36.19
N ALA A 8 31.70 13.04 37.01
CA ALA A 8 31.51 11.61 36.78
C ALA A 8 30.03 11.21 36.72
N ARG A 9 29.17 11.84 37.54
CA ARG A 9 27.72 11.64 37.49
C ARG A 9 27.13 12.10 36.16
N LYS A 10 27.47 13.30 35.69
CA LYS A 10 27.02 13.81 34.38
C LYS A 10 27.44 12.90 33.22
N ILE A 11 28.67 12.37 33.27
CA ILE A 11 29.17 11.41 32.27
C ILE A 11 28.33 10.13 32.26
N ARG A 12 28.06 9.55 33.43
CA ARG A 12 27.25 8.33 33.55
C ARG A 12 25.82 8.56 33.04
N GLU A 13 25.20 9.67 33.42
CA GLU A 13 23.86 10.05 32.94
C GLU A 13 23.84 10.19 31.41
N LYS A 14 24.83 10.87 30.82
CA LYS A 14 24.92 11.01 29.36
C LYS A 14 25.16 9.67 28.65
N ILE A 15 25.98 8.76 29.21
CA ILE A 15 26.19 7.41 28.68
C ILE A 15 24.87 6.63 28.64
N VAL A 16 24.09 6.69 29.72
CA VAL A 16 22.80 6.00 29.82
C VAL A 16 21.82 6.57 28.79
N ILE A 17 21.70 7.90 28.69
CA ILE A 17 20.83 8.56 27.70
C ILE A 17 21.22 8.15 26.27
N ASN A 18 22.52 8.15 25.94
CA ASN A 18 23.00 7.75 24.62
C ASN A 18 22.68 6.28 24.30
N ARG A 19 22.76 5.38 25.28
CA ARG A 19 22.38 3.97 25.11
C ARG A 19 20.88 3.81 24.86
N ILE A 20 20.05 4.55 25.58
CA ILE A 20 18.59 4.55 25.39
C ILE A 20 18.27 5.06 23.98
N ASN A 21 18.81 6.21 23.59
CA ASN A 21 18.60 6.78 22.26
C ASN A 21 19.03 5.82 21.14
N HIS A 22 20.21 5.20 21.26
CA HIS A 22 20.66 4.20 20.29
C HIS A 22 19.69 3.01 20.17
N THR A 23 19.10 2.58 21.28
CA THR A 23 18.13 1.48 21.28
C THR A 23 16.82 1.88 20.62
N VAL A 24 16.38 3.13 20.82
CA VAL A 24 15.18 3.71 20.18
C VAL A 24 15.38 3.93 18.68
N ASP A 25 16.55 4.43 18.29
CA ASP A 25 16.87 4.77 16.89
C ASP A 25 17.17 3.52 16.04
N LYS A 26 17.63 2.44 16.67
CA LYS A 26 17.95 1.19 15.97
C LYS A 26 16.66 0.48 15.53
N PRO A 27 16.53 0.09 14.25
CA PRO A 27 15.37 -0.64 13.80
C PRO A 27 15.31 -2.03 14.45
N ARG A 28 14.09 -2.58 14.58
CA ARG A 28 13.88 -3.95 15.05
C ARG A 28 14.65 -4.95 14.18
N LYS A 29 15.06 -6.06 14.80
CA LYS A 29 15.79 -7.13 14.11
C LYS A 29 15.05 -7.57 12.84
N GLY A 30 15.74 -7.52 11.70
CA GLY A 30 15.19 -7.84 10.37
C GLY A 30 14.85 -6.63 9.50
N ASN A 31 14.74 -5.43 10.06
CA ASN A 31 14.47 -4.21 9.30
C ASN A 31 15.77 -3.48 8.94
N ALA A 32 15.88 -3.00 7.70
CA ALA A 32 17.03 -2.21 7.25
C ALA A 32 17.06 -0.82 7.91
N VAL A 33 18.28 -0.30 8.14
CA VAL A 33 18.48 1.08 8.61
C VAL A 33 18.24 2.04 7.45
N VAL A 34 17.26 2.94 7.60
CA VAL A 34 16.99 3.98 6.59
C VAL A 34 18.21 4.92 6.49
N PRO A 35 18.76 5.19 5.29
CA PRO A 35 19.91 6.06 5.11
C PRO A 35 19.61 7.49 5.55
N ARG A 36 20.61 8.18 6.11
CA ARG A 36 20.47 9.55 6.66
C ARG A 36 19.97 10.55 5.60
N ALA A 37 20.37 10.38 4.33
CA ALA A 37 19.94 11.24 3.23
C ALA A 37 18.42 11.24 3.01
N SER A 38 17.76 10.12 3.30
CA SER A 38 16.31 9.92 3.10
C SER A 38 15.46 10.29 4.31
N ARG A 39 16.06 10.85 5.38
CA ARG A 39 15.37 11.23 6.62
C ARG A 39 15.19 12.76 6.73
N PRO A 40 14.21 13.37 6.04
CA PRO A 40 14.07 14.83 5.97
C PRO A 40 13.78 15.49 7.32
N ARG A 41 13.14 14.77 8.25
CA ARG A 41 12.75 15.30 9.57
C ARG A 41 13.92 15.42 10.55
N GLU A 42 14.93 14.56 10.43
CA GLU A 42 16.10 14.56 11.31
C GLU A 42 17.13 15.64 10.92
N ARG A 43 17.09 16.12 9.67
CA ARG A 43 17.98 17.16 9.11
C ARG A 43 17.41 18.57 9.17
N SER A 44 16.53 18.87 10.13
CA SER A 44 16.01 20.23 10.26
C SER A 44 17.12 21.21 10.67
N VAL A 45 17.11 22.40 10.08
CA VAL A 45 18.07 23.48 10.40
C VAL A 45 18.01 23.85 11.88
N THR A 46 16.81 23.81 12.45
CA THR A 46 16.56 24.10 13.87
C THR A 46 17.26 23.12 14.80
N ARG A 47 17.16 21.80 14.52
CA ARG A 47 17.80 20.77 15.32
C ARG A 47 19.32 20.85 15.21
N LEU A 48 19.82 21.10 14.00
CA LEU A 48 21.26 21.30 13.75
C LEU A 48 21.79 22.46 14.61
N LYS A 49 21.18 23.65 14.51
CA LYS A 49 21.58 24.83 15.30
C LYS A 49 21.63 24.52 16.79
N ALA A 50 20.57 23.94 17.35
CA ALA A 50 20.50 23.61 18.77
C ALA A 50 21.61 22.63 19.23
N THR A 51 21.91 21.61 18.43
CA THR A 51 22.96 20.63 18.79
C THR A 51 24.36 21.20 18.73
N PHE A 52 24.66 22.06 17.75
CA PHE A 52 25.99 22.66 17.62
C PHE A 52 26.21 23.75 18.66
N THR A 53 25.17 24.53 19.01
CA THR A 53 25.25 25.49 20.11
C THR A 53 25.44 24.80 21.47
N ASP A 54 24.79 23.66 21.71
CA ASP A 54 24.97 22.86 22.95
C ASP A 54 26.40 22.29 23.06
N LEU A 55 27.05 22.02 21.92
CA LEU A 55 28.45 21.59 21.85
C LEU A 55 29.45 22.77 21.96
N GLY A 56 28.97 24.00 22.06
CA GLY A 56 29.81 25.20 22.19
C GLY A 56 30.26 25.82 20.87
N VAL A 57 29.63 25.48 19.74
CA VAL A 57 29.89 26.10 18.44
C VAL A 57 28.98 27.31 18.25
N ASP A 58 29.55 28.44 17.86
CA ASP A 58 28.78 29.62 17.50
C ASP A 58 28.09 29.43 16.13
N MET A 59 26.77 29.66 16.10
CA MET A 59 25.89 29.44 14.95
C MET A 59 25.17 30.73 14.51
N THR A 60 25.63 31.90 14.97
CA THR A 60 25.02 33.21 14.71
C THR A 60 25.22 33.68 13.26
N GLU A 61 26.45 33.65 12.74
CA GLU A 61 26.81 34.09 11.37
C GLU A 61 26.58 33.01 10.30
N THR A 62 25.34 32.52 10.17
CA THR A 62 25.02 31.37 9.27
C THR A 62 24.20 31.74 8.03
N GLU A 63 24.11 33.04 7.72
CA GLU A 63 23.45 33.58 6.54
C GLU A 63 24.26 33.21 5.29
N GLY A 64 23.65 32.48 4.34
CA GLY A 64 24.31 32.02 3.10
C GLY A 64 24.94 30.62 3.16
N CYS A 65 24.98 29.96 4.32
CA CYS A 65 25.48 28.59 4.42
C CYS A 65 24.57 27.58 3.69
N ASN A 66 25.15 26.49 3.17
CA ASN A 66 24.40 25.47 2.41
C ASN A 66 23.24 24.83 3.19
N PHE A 67 23.31 24.78 4.52
CA PHE A 67 22.24 24.20 5.34
C PHE A 67 21.05 25.16 5.55
N THR A 68 21.22 26.47 5.36
CA THR A 68 20.11 27.46 5.45
C THR A 68 19.42 27.69 4.12
N ARG A 69 20.00 27.21 3.01
CA ARG A 69 19.41 27.27 1.66
C ARG A 69 18.20 26.36 1.58
N THR A 70 17.00 26.95 1.55
CA THR A 70 15.77 26.24 1.24
C THR A 70 15.50 26.33 -0.26
N SER A 71 15.29 25.19 -0.93
CA SER A 71 14.68 25.22 -2.27
C SER A 71 13.24 25.68 -2.10
N SER A 72 12.81 26.71 -2.80
CA SER A 72 11.41 27.12 -2.80
C SER A 72 10.55 25.93 -3.19
N LEU A 73 9.69 25.47 -2.27
CA LEU A 73 8.59 24.60 -2.65
C LEU A 73 7.65 25.46 -3.49
N SER A 74 7.81 25.42 -4.81
CA SER A 74 6.74 25.83 -5.69
C SER A 74 5.50 25.04 -5.25
N ARG A 75 4.46 25.76 -4.80
CA ARG A 75 3.18 25.12 -4.49
C ARG A 75 2.75 24.40 -5.77
N PRO A 76 2.62 23.06 -5.79
CA PRO A 76 2.05 22.41 -6.95
C PRO A 76 0.66 23.00 -7.16
N ALA A 77 0.33 23.35 -8.41
CA ALA A 77 -0.97 23.90 -8.75
C ALA A 77 -2.06 23.00 -8.12
N PRO A 78 -3.04 23.56 -7.39
CA PRO A 78 -4.08 22.77 -6.76
C PRO A 78 -4.73 21.92 -7.86
N LYS A 79 -4.65 20.60 -7.70
CA LYS A 79 -5.24 19.65 -8.66
C LYS A 79 -6.71 20.01 -8.83
N ARG A 80 -7.15 20.18 -10.08
CA ARG A 80 -8.57 20.39 -10.42
C ARG A 80 -9.42 19.34 -9.69
N PHE A 81 -10.47 19.77 -9.00
CA PHE A 81 -11.51 18.88 -8.50
C PHE A 81 -12.12 18.19 -9.73
N ARG A 82 -11.79 16.92 -9.93
CA ARG A 82 -12.46 16.09 -10.93
C ARG A 82 -13.85 15.81 -10.37
N SER A 83 -14.84 16.58 -10.79
CA SER A 83 -16.24 16.23 -10.55
C SER A 83 -16.45 14.79 -11.02
N ALA A 84 -17.13 14.01 -10.18
CA ALA A 84 -17.14 12.55 -10.15
C ALA A 84 -17.89 11.87 -11.33
N SER A 85 -17.82 12.42 -12.55
CA SER A 85 -18.41 11.80 -13.74
C SER A 85 -17.38 11.18 -14.70
N ALA A 86 -16.10 11.19 -14.34
CA ALA A 86 -15.08 10.44 -15.09
C ALA A 86 -14.98 9.02 -14.53
N THR A 87 -16.02 8.21 -14.75
CA THR A 87 -15.75 6.79 -15.01
C THR A 87 -14.71 6.74 -16.14
N PRO A 88 -13.74 5.80 -16.11
CA PRO A 88 -12.73 5.72 -17.15
C PRO A 88 -13.44 5.34 -18.46
N ARG A 89 -13.95 6.34 -19.17
CA ARG A 89 -14.47 6.15 -20.52
C ARG A 89 -13.28 5.66 -21.33
N PRO A 90 -13.42 4.53 -22.05
CA PRO A 90 -12.38 4.10 -22.95
C PRO A 90 -12.07 5.25 -23.91
N ARG A 91 -10.78 5.44 -24.22
CA ARG A 91 -10.24 6.54 -25.04
C ARG A 91 -10.80 6.58 -26.48
N SER A 92 -11.65 5.61 -26.85
CA SER A 92 -12.33 5.51 -28.12
C SER A 92 -13.57 6.39 -28.17
N LEU A 93 -13.73 7.16 -29.25
CA LEU A 93 -14.90 8.01 -29.57
C LEU A 93 -16.24 7.24 -29.68
N SER A 94 -16.22 5.91 -29.61
CA SER A 94 -17.40 5.08 -29.68
C SER A 94 -18.11 4.97 -28.33
N THR A 95 -19.43 5.13 -28.35
CA THR A 95 -20.28 4.79 -27.20
C THR A 95 -20.18 3.28 -26.89
N PRO A 96 -20.16 2.88 -25.60
CA PRO A 96 -20.22 1.47 -25.23
C PRO A 96 -21.50 0.80 -25.77
N ARG A 97 -21.38 -0.43 -26.28
CA ARG A 97 -22.52 -1.18 -26.85
C ARG A 97 -23.69 -1.33 -25.87
N ASP A 98 -23.40 -1.44 -24.58
CA ASP A 98 -24.40 -1.60 -23.52
C ASP A 98 -25.25 -0.33 -23.31
N GLU A 99 -24.74 0.83 -23.77
CA GLU A 99 -25.42 2.13 -23.72
C GLU A 99 -26.08 2.47 -25.07
N MET A 100 -25.65 1.82 -26.15
CA MET A 100 -26.24 1.99 -27.48
C MET A 100 -27.67 1.46 -27.49
N GLY A 101 -28.64 2.37 -27.62
CA GLY A 101 -30.07 2.03 -27.67
C GLY A 101 -30.83 2.19 -26.35
N VAL A 102 -30.17 2.64 -25.27
CA VAL A 102 -30.85 3.01 -24.02
C VAL A 102 -30.95 4.52 -23.92
N LYS A 103 -32.18 5.06 -23.82
CA LYS A 103 -32.43 6.50 -23.93
C LYS A 103 -32.13 7.25 -22.64
N THR A 104 -32.40 6.64 -21.48
CA THR A 104 -32.22 7.28 -20.16
C THR A 104 -31.30 6.48 -19.24
N PRO A 105 -30.53 7.14 -18.35
CA PRO A 105 -29.66 6.43 -17.40
C PRO A 105 -30.45 5.56 -16.42
N GLN A 106 -31.69 5.94 -16.09
CA GLN A 106 -32.57 5.16 -15.20
C GLN A 106 -32.98 3.83 -15.84
N GLU A 107 -33.24 3.82 -17.15
CA GLU A 107 -33.49 2.59 -17.90
C GLU A 107 -32.26 1.68 -17.91
N ALA A 108 -31.05 2.25 -18.08
CA ALA A 108 -29.80 1.50 -18.06
C ALA A 108 -29.60 0.79 -16.71
N ASP A 109 -29.86 1.49 -15.60
CA ASP A 109 -29.77 0.90 -14.25
C ASP A 109 -30.82 -0.19 -14.02
N LYS A 110 -32.03 0.01 -14.55
CA LYS A 110 -33.10 -0.99 -14.51
C LYS A 110 -32.71 -2.25 -15.28
N ILE A 111 -32.13 -2.11 -16.47
CA ILE A 111 -31.62 -3.22 -17.29
C ILE A 111 -30.49 -3.94 -16.54
N LYS A 112 -29.50 -3.21 -16.01
CA LYS A 112 -28.40 -3.80 -15.20
C LYS A 112 -28.91 -4.58 -13.99
N LYS A 113 -29.97 -4.12 -13.33
CA LYS A 113 -30.61 -4.84 -12.21
C LYS A 113 -31.28 -6.13 -12.69
N ARG A 114 -31.98 -6.09 -13.83
CA ARG A 114 -32.63 -7.28 -14.43
C ARG A 114 -31.60 -8.33 -14.84
N ILE A 115 -30.49 -7.93 -15.47
CA ILE A 115 -29.39 -8.83 -15.86
C ILE A 115 -28.81 -9.53 -14.62
N ARG A 116 -28.46 -8.76 -13.57
CA ARG A 116 -27.95 -9.34 -12.31
C ARG A 116 -28.92 -10.35 -11.69
N LYS A 117 -30.23 -10.04 -11.70
CA LYS A 117 -31.26 -10.95 -11.19
C LYS A 117 -31.39 -12.21 -12.05
N ALA A 118 -31.25 -12.10 -13.38
CA ALA A 118 -31.29 -13.24 -14.29
C ALA A 118 -30.08 -14.16 -14.07
N VAL A 119 -28.87 -13.61 -13.97
CA VAL A 119 -27.65 -14.37 -13.69
C VAL A 119 -27.75 -15.08 -12.33
N HIS A 120 -28.24 -14.39 -11.29
CA HIS A 120 -28.38 -14.98 -9.96
C HIS A 120 -29.41 -16.12 -9.88
N ARG A 121 -30.37 -16.20 -10.83
CA ARG A 121 -31.31 -17.35 -10.90
C ARG A 121 -30.63 -18.65 -11.34
N SER A 122 -29.46 -18.57 -11.98
CA SER A 122 -28.63 -19.74 -12.24
C SER A 122 -27.99 -20.19 -10.93
N LYS A 123 -28.68 -21.06 -10.19
CA LYS A 123 -28.23 -21.59 -8.89
C LYS A 123 -27.11 -22.62 -9.01
N ASN A 124 -26.72 -23.00 -10.22
CA ASN A 124 -25.89 -24.18 -10.48
C ASN A 124 -24.37 -23.88 -10.43
N SER A 125 -23.93 -22.84 -9.71
CA SER A 125 -22.51 -22.44 -9.59
C SER A 125 -21.74 -22.43 -10.92
N VAL A 126 -22.43 -22.04 -11.99
CA VAL A 126 -21.93 -22.09 -13.36
C VAL A 126 -20.94 -20.96 -13.59
N ARG A 127 -19.85 -21.21 -14.33
CA ARG A 127 -18.87 -20.18 -14.70
C ARG A 127 -19.40 -19.35 -15.88
N GLY A 128 -20.40 -18.51 -15.60
CA GLY A 128 -21.02 -17.62 -16.58
C GLY A 128 -22.08 -18.31 -17.45
N GLU A 129 -22.57 -17.63 -18.48
CA GLU A 129 -23.65 -18.14 -19.35
C GLU A 129 -23.18 -19.18 -20.37
N SER A 130 -21.88 -19.16 -20.72
CA SER A 130 -21.30 -20.03 -21.73
C SER A 130 -21.04 -21.46 -21.22
N ASP A 131 -20.90 -21.62 -19.91
CA ASP A 131 -20.62 -22.90 -19.28
C ASP A 131 -21.90 -23.76 -19.22
N ARG A 132 -22.07 -24.61 -20.23
CA ARG A 132 -23.20 -25.53 -20.37
C ARG A 132 -22.74 -26.99 -20.31
N HIS A 133 -21.68 -27.26 -19.55
CA HIS A 133 -21.10 -28.60 -19.46
C HIS A 133 -22.06 -29.56 -18.73
N ILE A 134 -22.39 -30.68 -19.38
CA ILE A 134 -23.20 -31.75 -18.79
C ILE A 134 -22.24 -32.81 -18.24
N PHE A 135 -22.22 -32.95 -16.91
CA PHE A 135 -21.39 -33.96 -16.25
C PHE A 135 -21.95 -35.36 -16.46
N ASP A 136 -21.05 -36.33 -16.70
CA ASP A 136 -21.41 -37.74 -16.59
C ASP A 136 -21.47 -38.13 -15.11
N LEU A 137 -22.68 -38.09 -14.55
CA LEU A 137 -22.93 -38.42 -13.14
C LEU A 137 -22.83 -39.92 -12.86
N LYS A 138 -22.93 -40.77 -13.88
CA LYS A 138 -22.96 -42.23 -13.75
C LYS A 138 -21.99 -42.87 -14.75
N PRO A 139 -20.68 -42.62 -14.61
CA PRO A 139 -19.71 -43.10 -15.56
C PRO A 139 -19.64 -44.63 -15.55
N LYS A 140 -19.73 -45.22 -16.75
CA LYS A 140 -19.84 -46.67 -16.95
C LYS A 140 -18.70 -47.45 -16.27
N HIS A 141 -17.47 -46.98 -16.34
CA HIS A 141 -16.31 -47.68 -15.78
C HIS A 141 -16.31 -47.75 -14.24
N LEU A 142 -17.19 -47.00 -13.56
CA LEU A 142 -17.43 -47.11 -12.12
C LEU A 142 -18.56 -48.10 -11.79
N LEU A 143 -19.58 -48.18 -12.64
CA LEU A 143 -20.84 -48.88 -12.34
C LEU A 143 -21.00 -50.21 -13.08
N ALA A 144 -20.18 -50.47 -14.10
CA ALA A 144 -20.24 -51.68 -14.90
C ALA A 144 -19.04 -52.59 -14.64
N GLY A 145 -19.32 -53.90 -14.62
CA GLY A 145 -18.32 -54.95 -14.36
C GLY A 145 -18.18 -55.30 -12.88
N LYS A 146 -17.49 -56.42 -12.61
CA LYS A 146 -17.14 -56.89 -11.26
C LYS A 146 -15.64 -57.17 -11.21
N GLY A 147 -14.99 -56.87 -10.09
CA GLY A 147 -13.58 -57.22 -9.89
C GLY A 147 -13.41 -58.75 -9.80
N SER A 148 -12.50 -59.31 -10.60
CA SER A 148 -12.06 -60.70 -10.52
C SER A 148 -10.72 -60.82 -9.79
N LEU A 149 -10.35 -62.03 -9.37
CA LEU A 149 -8.98 -62.30 -8.90
C LEU A 149 -8.02 -62.18 -10.10
N GLY A 150 -7.15 -61.16 -10.09
CA GLY A 150 -6.23 -60.87 -11.19
C GLY A 150 -5.94 -59.37 -11.31
N SER A 151 -5.82 -58.88 -12.55
CA SER A 151 -5.56 -57.47 -12.84
C SER A 151 -6.80 -56.61 -12.59
N SER A 152 -6.68 -55.60 -11.72
CA SER A 152 -7.71 -54.58 -11.51
C SER A 152 -7.62 -53.45 -12.55
N ASN A 153 -8.77 -52.90 -12.97
CA ASN A 153 -8.84 -51.76 -13.89
C ASN A 153 -8.33 -50.43 -13.29
N LYS A 154 -8.16 -50.38 -11.97
CA LYS A 154 -7.61 -49.23 -11.24
C LYS A 154 -6.48 -49.71 -10.34
N ARG A 155 -5.54 -48.81 -10.08
CA ARG A 155 -4.39 -49.04 -9.21
C ARG A 155 -4.77 -48.87 -7.74
#